data_AF-A0A1Y2BVH9-F1
#
_entry.id   AF-A0A1Y2BVH9-F1
#
_cell.length_a   1.000
_cell.length_b   1.000
_cell.length_c   1.000
_cell.angle_alpha   90.00
_cell.angle_beta   90.00
_cell.angle_gamma   90.00
#
_symmetry.space_group_name_H-M   'P 1'
#
loop_
_entity.id
_entity.type
_entity.pdbx_description
1 polymer ?
#
loop_
_entity_poly.entity_id
_entity_poly.type
_entity_poly.pdbx_seq_one_letter_code
_entity_poly.pdbx_strand_id
1 'polypeptide(L)' 'MTATATSTAIRRPLAQLPTAFAACSAQSIAYGKCIGASYTDVERGMCEQEFRAFKACVKEAIKRK' A
#
# COMPACT_ATOMS: atom_id res chain seq x y z
N MET A 1 -5.45 -33.46 0.09
CA MET A 1 -5.29 -33.24 1.55
C MET A 1 -4.61 -31.88 1.68
N THR A 2 -5.15 -30.80 2.24
CA THR A 2 -6.22 -30.57 3.23
C THR A 2 -6.84 -29.20 2.96
N ALA A 3 -8.16 -29.12 3.13
CA ALA A 3 -8.91 -27.87 3.18
C ALA A 3 -8.67 -27.16 4.52
N THR A 4 -8.76 -25.83 4.56
CA THR A 4 -9.08 -25.08 5.78
C THR A 4 -9.92 -23.84 5.47
N ALA A 5 -11.23 -24.02 5.71
CA ALA A 5 -12.18 -23.09 6.32
C ALA A 5 -12.23 -21.61 5.86
N THR A 6 -13.24 -21.36 5.03
CA THR A 6 -14.20 -20.25 4.99
C THR A 6 -14.12 -19.17 6.09
N SER A 7 -13.92 -17.91 5.68
CA SER A 7 -14.45 -16.73 6.39
C SER A 7 -14.64 -15.57 5.41
N THR A 8 -15.68 -15.68 4.58
CA THR A 8 -15.94 -14.77 3.44
C THR A 8 -16.82 -13.55 3.80
N ALA A 9 -17.26 -13.43 5.07
CA ALA A 9 -18.10 -12.32 5.51
C ALA A 9 -17.33 -11.14 6.14
N ILE A 10 -16.11 -11.35 6.66
CA ILE A 10 -15.31 -10.33 7.37
C ILE A 10 -14.11 -9.83 6.53
N ARG A 11 -13.80 -10.49 5.41
CA ARG A 11 -12.65 -10.18 4.53
C ARG A 11 -12.92 -9.17 3.42
N ARG A 12 -14.12 -8.58 3.34
CA ARG A 12 -14.48 -7.63 2.27
C ARG A 12 -13.57 -6.39 2.21
N PRO A 13 -13.20 -5.72 3.33
CA PRO A 13 -12.31 -4.56 3.26
C PRO A 13 -10.84 -4.92 3.03
N LEU A 14 -10.37 -6.06 3.55
CA LEU A 14 -8.99 -6.53 3.36
C LEU A 14 -8.73 -7.00 1.92
N ALA A 15 -9.73 -7.61 1.28
CA ALA A 15 -9.64 -8.00 -0.13
C ALA A 15 -9.58 -6.80 -1.08
N GLN A 16 -9.97 -5.60 -0.63
CA GLN A 16 -9.96 -4.37 -1.42
C GLN A 16 -8.68 -3.54 -1.26
N LEU A 17 -7.88 -3.80 -0.22
CA LEU A 17 -6.54 -3.23 -0.07
C LEU A 17 -5.66 -3.43 -1.31
N PRO A 18 -5.51 -4.64 -1.90
CA PRO A 18 -4.68 -4.80 -3.10
C PRO A 18 -5.19 -3.96 -4.27
N THR A 19 -6.51 -3.75 -4.42
CA THR A 19 -7.06 -2.87 -5.45
C THR A 19 -6.76 -1.40 -5.17
N ALA A 20 -6.83 -0.97 -3.91
CA ALA A 20 -6.46 0.39 -3.49
C ALA A 20 -4.95 0.65 -3.67
N PHE A 21 -4.11 -0.33 -3.33
CA PHE A 21 -2.67 -0.27 -3.60
C PHE A 21 -2.38 -0.24 -5.10
N ALA A 22 -3.12 -1.02 -5.91
CA ALA A 22 -3.00 -1.01 -7.36
C ALA A 22 -3.43 0.34 -7.96
N ALA A 23 -4.46 1.00 -7.40
CA ALA A 23 -4.84 2.35 -7.81
C ALA A 23 -3.74 3.39 -7.48
N CYS A 24 -2.92 3.13 -6.47
CA CYS A 24 -1.82 3.97 -6.03
C CYS A 24 -0.43 3.45 -6.45
N SER A 25 -0.38 2.62 -7.51
CA SER A 25 0.85 1.98 -7.99
C SER A 25 1.93 3.00 -8.39
N ALA A 26 1.54 4.15 -8.95
CA ALA A 26 2.49 5.17 -9.37
C ALA A 26 3.24 5.76 -8.17
N GLN A 27 2.53 6.06 -7.08
CA GLN A 27 3.10 6.59 -5.85
C GLN A 27 3.90 5.52 -5.09
N SER A 28 3.48 4.25 -5.14
CA SER A 28 4.24 3.15 -4.53
C SER A 28 5.57 2.91 -5.23
N ILE A 29 5.60 3.01 -6.57
CA ILE A 29 6.84 2.89 -7.36
C ILE A 29 7.76 4.08 -7.10
N ALA A 30 7.25 5.31 -7.03
CA ALA A 30 8.05 6.49 -6.71
C ALA A 30 8.68 6.38 -5.31
N TYR A 31 7.88 5.99 -4.31
CA TYR A 31 8.36 5.73 -2.95
C TYR A 31 9.39 4.59 -2.89
N GLY A 32 9.13 3.48 -3.59
CA GLY A 32 10.04 2.35 -3.68
C GLY A 32 11.35 2.69 -4.39
N LYS A 33 11.34 3.55 -5.41
CA LYS A 33 12.55 4.06 -6.07
C LYS A 33 13.38 4.93 -5.12
N CYS A 34 12.74 5.80 -4.36
CA CYS A 34 13.41 6.66 -3.38
C CYS A 34 14.09 5.83 -2.27
N ILE A 35 13.38 4.83 -1.72
CA ILE A 35 13.95 3.90 -0.74
C ILE A 35 15.02 3.01 -1.35
N GLY A 36 14.81 2.49 -2.55
CA GLY A 36 15.77 1.61 -3.22
C GLY A 36 17.07 2.33 -3.57
N ALA A 37 16.99 3.61 -3.93
CA ALA A 37 18.17 4.44 -4.19
C ALA A 37 18.97 4.74 -2.92
N SER A 38 18.29 4.86 -1.78
CA SER A 38 18.90 5.19 -0.49
C SER A 38 18.87 4.02 0.51
N TYR A 39 18.79 2.77 0.04
CA TYR A 39 18.50 1.58 0.86
C TYR A 39 19.48 1.38 2.04
N THR A 40 20.71 1.89 1.90
CA THR A 40 21.78 1.86 2.92
C THR A 40 21.67 2.95 3.97
N ASP A 41 20.94 4.03 3.71
CA ASP A 41 20.87 5.23 4.55
C ASP A 41 19.42 5.72 4.65
N VAL A 42 18.45 4.80 4.72
CA VAL A 42 17.03 5.18 4.79
C VAL A 42 16.75 5.80 6.16
N GLU A 43 16.87 7.12 6.26
CA GLU A 43 16.48 7.85 7.45
C GLU A 43 15.00 8.24 7.44
N ARG A 44 14.44 8.37 8.64
CA ARG A 44 13.03 8.70 8.85
C ARG A 44 12.78 10.15 8.40
N GLY A 45 12.35 10.31 7.14
CA GLY A 45 12.07 11.62 6.55
C GLY A 45 12.48 11.76 5.08
N MET A 46 13.42 10.94 4.59
CA MET A 46 14.00 11.11 3.24
C MET A 46 12.97 10.96 2.11
N CYS A 47 12.07 9.99 2.23
CA CYS A 47 11.02 9.73 1.25
C CYS A 47 9.64 10.15 1.79
N GLU A 48 9.58 11.11 2.73
CA GLU A 48 8.34 11.46 3.41
C GLU A 48 7.30 12.10 2.48
N GLN A 49 7.74 12.86 1.47
CA GLN A 49 6.82 13.41 0.46
C GLN A 49 6.11 12.31 -0.32
N GLU A 50 6.87 11.35 -0.84
CA GLU A 50 6.33 10.22 -1.61
C GLU A 50 5.48 9.31 -0.73
N PHE A 51 5.89 9.10 0.52
CA PHE A 51 5.12 8.35 1.50
C PHE A 51 3.80 9.04 1.83
N ARG A 52 3.80 10.37 2.02
CA ARG A 52 2.58 11.16 2.28
C ARG A 52 1.63 11.08 1.07
N ALA A 53 2.14 11.21 -0.15
CA ALA A 53 1.36 11.09 -1.37
C ALA A 53 0.74 9.68 -1.53
N PHE A 54 1.55 8.65 -1.33
CA PHE A 54 1.09 7.26 -1.34
C PHE A 54 0.05 6.98 -0.26
N LYS A 55 0.30 7.42 0.98
CA LYS A 55 -0.62 7.28 2.11
C LYS A 55 -1.94 8.02 1.87
N ALA A 56 -1.90 9.22 1.29
CA ALA A 56 -3.09 9.99 0.95
C ALA A 56 -3.92 9.24 -0.11
N CYS A 57 -3.27 8.74 -1.17
CA CYS A 57 -3.91 7.97 -2.22
C CYS A 57 -4.56 6.69 -1.66
N VAL A 58 -3.82 5.90 -0.85
CA VAL A 58 -4.35 4.66 -0.26
C VAL A 58 -5.51 4.96 0.69
N LYS A 59 -5.41 6.02 1.53
CA LYS A 59 -6.52 6.44 2.39
C LYS A 59 -7.77 6.81 1.60
N GLU A 60 -7.63 7.59 0.54
CA GLU A 60 -8.75 7.97 -0.35
C GLU A 60 -9.34 6.74 -1.05
N ALA A 61 -8.50 5.84 -1.55
CA ALA A 61 -8.93 4.62 -2.24
C ALA A 61 -9.66 3.64 -1.33
N ILE A 62 -9.30 3.57 -0.04
CA ILE A 62 -10.03 2.81 0.99
C ILE A 62 -11.33 3.52 1.38
N LYS A 63 -11.34 4.86 1.45
CA LYS A 63 -12.55 5.64 1.79
C LYS A 63 -13.62 5.63 0.71
N ARG A 64 -13.24 5.53 -0.57
CA ARG A 64 -14.15 5.61 -1.72
C ARG A 64 -14.90 4.31 -2.02
N LYS A 65 -14.85 3.28 -1.17
CA LYS A 65 -15.46 1.96 -1.44
C LYS A 65 -16.07 1.32 -0.22
#